data_AF-A0AAD5BKD9-F1
#
_entry.id   AF-A0AAD5BKD9-F1
#
_cell.length_a   1.000
_cell.length_b   1.000
_cell.length_c   1.000
_cell.angle_alpha   90.00
_cell.angle_beta   90.00
_cell.angle_gamma   90.00
#
_symmetry.space_group_name_H-M   'P 1'
#
loop_
_entity.id
_entity.type
_entity.pdbx_description
1 polymer ?
#
loop_
_entity_poly.entity_id
_entity_poly.type
_entity_poly.pdbx_seq_one_letter_code
_entity_poly.pdbx_strand_id
1 'polypeptide(L)'
;MPLLPPQPNQEFLTSAKILLYFILPISLSIYLIPTFISPELFSYVQTNFRVILLSRQFCQVKPQQCEVLLDANFGDPKLLYRQVFHHYDLIYVVNKYLWTWDILVTKMILSSPVKYVLLKLVHLRGFEDETEYWEITQETVHIVLAIFNTSIFHVIMGVLVSRMWMFFVVGVVLTILEPWEKLAGPIWNLLQSANNVF
;
A
#
# COMPACT_ATOMS: atom_id res chain seq x y z
N MET A 1 -55.75 19.64 5.25
CA MET A 1 -54.30 19.94 5.14
C MET A 1 -53.54 18.72 5.62
N PRO A 2 -52.69 18.09 4.81
CA PRO A 2 -51.86 16.98 5.26
C PRO A 2 -50.73 17.51 6.14
N LEU A 3 -50.60 16.94 7.34
CA LEU A 3 -49.51 17.17 8.27
C LEU A 3 -48.21 16.60 7.67
N LEU A 4 -47.28 17.48 7.28
CA LEU A 4 -45.92 17.06 6.96
C LEU A 4 -45.27 16.45 8.21
N PRO A 5 -44.56 15.31 8.10
CA PRO A 5 -43.84 14.74 9.22
C PRO A 5 -42.74 15.72 9.69
N PRO A 6 -42.42 15.73 11.00
CA PRO A 6 -41.38 16.61 11.54
C PRO A 6 -40.05 16.31 10.84
N GLN A 7 -39.45 17.33 10.23
CA GLN A 7 -38.14 17.19 9.62
C GLN A 7 -37.14 16.79 10.71
N PRO A 8 -36.34 15.72 10.52
CA PRO A 8 -35.30 15.36 11.47
C PRO A 8 -34.39 16.57 11.69
N ASN A 9 -34.17 16.95 12.95
CA ASN A 9 -33.41 18.11 13.39
C ASN A 9 -32.14 18.29 12.53
N GLN A 10 -32.18 19.20 11.57
CA GLN A 10 -31.09 19.46 10.62
C GLN A 10 -29.79 19.81 11.36
N GLU A 11 -29.89 20.41 12.54
CA GLU A 11 -28.75 20.71 13.43
C GLU A 11 -28.03 19.45 13.92
N PHE A 12 -28.77 18.38 14.28
CA PHE A 12 -28.18 17.12 14.71
C PHE A 12 -27.47 16.42 13.55
N LEU A 13 -28.10 16.37 12.38
CA LEU A 13 -27.49 15.81 11.17
C LEU A 13 -26.23 16.59 10.75
N THR A 14 -26.21 17.90 10.91
CA THR A 14 -25.06 18.73 10.58
C THR A 14 -23.91 18.52 11.56
N SER A 15 -24.21 18.47 12.85
CA SER A 15 -23.23 18.19 13.92
C SER A 15 -22.63 16.78 13.79
N ALA A 16 -23.46 15.78 13.48
CA ALA A 16 -23.01 14.42 13.22
C ALA A 16 -22.10 14.34 11.99
N LYS A 17 -22.43 15.04 10.90
CA LYS A 17 -21.56 15.10 9.71
C LYS A 17 -20.20 15.74 10.02
N ILE A 18 -20.17 16.84 10.77
CA ILE A 18 -18.91 17.49 11.17
C ILE A 18 -18.07 16.56 12.05
N LEU A 19 -18.68 15.89 13.02
CA LEU A 19 -17.99 14.92 13.87
C LEU A 19 -17.39 13.78 13.04
N LEU A 20 -18.18 13.17 12.16
CA LEU A 20 -17.83 11.94 11.46
C LEU A 20 -16.87 12.16 10.29
N TYR A 21 -16.98 13.30 9.60
CA TYR A 21 -16.14 13.61 8.42
C TYR A 21 -14.92 14.48 8.74
N PHE A 22 -14.89 15.21 9.86
CA PHE A 22 -13.78 16.11 10.20
C PHE A 22 -13.10 15.77 11.52
N ILE A 23 -13.84 15.82 12.64
CA ILE A 23 -13.23 15.66 13.97
C ILE A 23 -12.68 14.24 14.14
N LEU A 24 -13.48 13.24 13.76
CA LEU A 24 -13.13 11.84 13.95
C LEU A 24 -11.91 11.43 13.11
N PRO A 25 -11.83 11.73 11.79
CA PRO A 25 -10.63 11.42 11.00
C PRO A 25 -9.36 12.12 11.47
N ILE A 26 -9.44 13.40 11.88
CA ILE A 26 -8.28 14.16 12.38
C ILE A 26 -7.81 13.59 13.72
N SER A 27 -8.74 13.36 14.66
CA SER A 27 -8.45 12.78 15.97
C SER A 27 -7.88 11.37 15.84
N LEU A 28 -8.47 10.53 14.97
CA LEU A 28 -7.96 9.21 14.64
C LEU A 28 -6.56 9.30 14.03
N SER A 29 -6.30 10.26 13.13
CA SER A 29 -4.97 10.41 12.54
C SER A 29 -3.94 10.81 13.60
N ILE A 30 -4.24 11.78 14.47
CA ILE A 30 -3.35 12.22 15.55
C ILE A 30 -3.09 11.11 16.57
N TYR A 31 -4.07 10.24 16.83
CA TYR A 31 -3.90 9.12 17.77
C TYR A 31 -3.25 7.90 17.11
N LEU A 32 -3.73 7.47 15.94
CA LEU A 32 -3.25 6.27 15.26
C LEU A 32 -1.85 6.46 14.70
N ILE A 33 -1.53 7.61 14.09
CA ILE A 33 -0.23 7.80 13.43
C ILE A 33 0.93 7.61 14.44
N PRO A 34 0.96 8.25 15.62
CA PRO A 34 2.02 8.01 16.61
C PRO A 34 1.98 6.60 17.22
N THR A 35 0.79 6.03 17.40
CA THR A 35 0.61 4.70 18.03
C THR A 35 1.06 3.57 17.10
N PHE A 36 0.82 3.69 15.79
CA PHE A 36 1.23 2.72 14.77
C PHE A 36 2.63 3.00 14.22
N ILE A 37 3.15 4.22 14.34
CA ILE A 37 4.54 4.58 14.02
C ILE A 37 5.34 4.67 15.33
N SER A 38 5.26 3.65 16.18
CA SER A 38 6.24 3.52 17.26
C SER A 38 7.59 3.13 16.65
N PRO A 39 8.72 3.63 17.18
CA PRO A 39 10.06 3.26 16.69
C PRO A 39 10.29 1.75 16.70
N GLU A 40 9.70 1.06 17.69
CA GLU A 40 9.76 -0.39 17.84
C GLU A 40 9.02 -1.11 16.72
N LEU A 41 7.78 -0.72 16.41
CA LEU A 41 7.02 -1.31 15.31
C LEU A 41 7.69 -1.03 13.97
N PHE A 42 8.24 0.17 13.79
CA PHE A 42 8.99 0.53 12.59
C PHE A 42 10.24 -0.34 12.42
N SER A 43 11.03 -0.53 13.48
CA SER A 43 12.21 -1.41 13.46
C SER A 43 11.83 -2.87 13.18
N TYR A 44 10.73 -3.34 13.75
CA TYR A 44 10.19 -4.68 13.53
C TYR A 44 9.76 -4.87 12.07
N VAL A 45 9.03 -3.91 11.50
CA VAL A 45 8.59 -3.93 10.10
C VAL A 45 9.79 -3.85 9.15
N GLN A 46 10.74 -2.96 9.40
CA GLN A 46 11.96 -2.83 8.58
C GLN A 46 12.78 -4.14 8.55
N THR A 47 12.81 -4.86 9.68
CA THR A 47 13.59 -6.09 9.80
C THR A 47 12.87 -7.28 9.18
N ASN A 48 11.53 -7.39 9.34
CA ASN A 48 10.76 -8.58 8.98
C ASN A 48 9.95 -8.44 7.67
N PHE A 49 9.74 -7.23 7.17
CA PHE A 49 9.05 -6.94 5.91
C PHE A 49 10.07 -6.54 4.85
N ARG A 50 10.66 -7.56 4.20
CA ARG A 50 11.65 -7.38 3.13
C ARG A 50 11.06 -7.76 1.78
N VAL A 51 11.43 -6.98 0.76
CA VAL A 51 11.13 -7.25 -0.64
C VAL A 51 12.36 -6.87 -1.45
N ILE A 52 13.12 -7.87 -1.90
CA ILE A 52 14.42 -7.69 -2.54
C ILE A 52 14.49 -8.61 -3.74
N LEU A 53 14.83 -8.05 -4.90
CA LEU A 53 15.14 -8.80 -6.11
C LEU A 53 16.64 -8.64 -6.43
N LEU A 54 17.39 -9.74 -6.43
CA LEU A 54 18.82 -9.78 -6.68
C LEU A 54 19.12 -10.59 -7.93
N SER A 55 20.14 -10.20 -8.69
CA SER A 55 20.70 -11.06 -9.73
C SER A 55 21.77 -11.98 -9.13
N ARG A 56 21.89 -13.21 -9.66
CA ARG A 56 22.97 -14.12 -9.27
C ARG A 56 24.34 -13.53 -9.59
N GLN A 57 24.45 -12.80 -10.69
CA GLN A 57 25.68 -12.09 -11.06
C GLN A 57 26.08 -11.05 -9.99
N PHE A 58 25.13 -10.32 -9.41
CA PHE A 58 25.41 -9.41 -8.30
C PHE A 58 26.01 -10.16 -7.10
N CYS A 59 25.46 -11.32 -6.76
CA CYS A 59 25.96 -12.15 -5.67
C CYS A 59 27.35 -12.75 -5.95
N GLN A 60 27.68 -13.02 -7.21
CA GLN A 60 29.03 -13.45 -7.61
C GLN A 60 30.06 -12.33 -7.47
N VAL A 61 29.69 -11.09 -7.86
CA VAL A 61 30.59 -9.94 -7.80
C VAL A 61 30.75 -9.38 -6.39
N LYS A 62 29.69 -9.42 -5.57
CA LYS A 62 29.68 -8.90 -4.19
C LYS A 62 29.10 -9.91 -3.20
N PRO A 63 29.83 -11.00 -2.89
CA PRO A 63 29.33 -12.09 -2.06
C PRO A 63 28.99 -11.63 -0.63
N GLN A 64 29.83 -10.79 -0.01
CA GLN A 64 29.59 -10.28 1.35
C GLN A 64 28.30 -9.45 1.45
N GLN A 65 28.00 -8.63 0.45
CA GLN A 65 26.76 -7.83 0.44
C GLN A 65 25.55 -8.71 0.20
N CYS A 66 25.67 -9.68 -0.72
CA CYS A 66 24.61 -10.63 -0.97
C CYS A 66 24.33 -11.53 0.25
N GLU A 67 25.35 -11.94 1.00
CA GLU A 67 25.19 -12.73 2.23
C GLU A 67 24.40 -11.98 3.28
N VAL A 68 24.64 -10.68 3.49
CA VAL A 68 23.85 -9.85 4.42
C VAL A 68 22.39 -9.69 3.95
N LEU A 69 22.17 -9.59 2.64
CA LEU A 69 20.82 -9.47 2.06
C LEU A 69 20.07 -10.81 2.06
N LEU A 70 20.81 -11.93 2.01
CA LEU A 70 20.34 -13.31 2.04
C LEU A 70 20.56 -13.99 3.40
N ASP A 71 20.87 -13.27 4.48
CA ASP A 71 21.10 -13.89 5.78
C ASP A 71 19.78 -14.42 6.35
N ALA A 72 19.75 -15.71 6.71
CA ALA A 72 18.57 -16.34 7.31
C ALA A 72 18.38 -15.95 8.78
N ASN A 73 19.43 -15.42 9.43
CA ASN A 73 19.41 -14.94 10.81
C ASN A 73 19.01 -13.46 10.92
N PHE A 74 18.89 -12.75 9.79
CA PHE A 74 18.51 -11.34 9.77
C PHE A 74 16.99 -11.22 9.63
N GLY A 75 16.30 -11.11 10.77
CA GLY A 75 14.83 -11.10 10.88
C GLY A 75 14.25 -12.47 11.23
N ASP A 76 12.93 -12.60 11.26
CA ASP A 76 12.25 -13.87 11.54
C ASP A 76 12.27 -14.78 10.30
N PRO A 77 12.98 -15.93 10.33
CA PRO A 77 13.08 -16.86 9.21
C PRO A 77 11.74 -17.48 8.81
N LYS A 78 10.71 -17.44 9.68
CA LYS A 78 9.36 -17.93 9.36
C LYS A 78 8.57 -16.97 8.48
N LEU A 79 9.00 -15.70 8.39
CA LEU A 79 8.30 -14.64 7.67
C LEU A 79 8.92 -14.32 6.32
N LEU A 80 10.14 -14.79 6.02
CA LEU A 80 10.82 -14.55 4.75
C LEU A 80 10.78 -15.79 3.85
N TYR A 81 10.29 -15.61 2.63
CA TYR A 81 10.29 -16.60 1.57
C TYR A 81 11.36 -16.25 0.53
N ARG A 82 11.99 -17.28 -0.05
CA ARG A 82 13.02 -17.14 -1.07
C ARG A 82 12.61 -17.93 -2.32
N GLN A 83 12.39 -17.21 -3.41
CA GLN A 83 12.16 -17.81 -4.73
C GLN A 83 13.43 -17.63 -5.56
N VAL A 84 13.93 -18.71 -6.14
CA VAL A 84 15.00 -18.68 -7.13
C VAL A 84 14.36 -18.91 -8.48
N PHE A 85 14.57 -18.00 -9.43
CA PHE A 85 14.07 -18.13 -10.80
C PHE A 85 15.10 -18.89 -11.62
N HIS A 86 14.69 -20.00 -12.20
CA HIS A 86 15.59 -20.90 -12.91
C HIS A 86 15.99 -20.35 -14.27
N HIS A 87 15.08 -19.65 -14.96
CA HIS A 87 15.30 -19.18 -16.34
C HIS A 87 15.90 -17.77 -16.42
N TYR A 88 15.94 -17.01 -15.32
CA TYR A 88 16.31 -15.58 -15.33
C TYR A 88 17.49 -15.20 -14.42
N ASP A 89 18.15 -16.17 -13.77
CA ASP A 89 19.27 -15.91 -12.84
C ASP A 89 18.95 -14.84 -11.77
N LEU A 90 17.71 -14.83 -11.29
CA LEU A 90 17.21 -13.91 -10.27
C LEU A 90 16.88 -14.66 -8.97
N ILE A 91 17.07 -13.97 -7.85
CA ILE A 91 16.72 -14.43 -6.52
C ILE A 91 15.79 -13.37 -5.91
N TYR A 92 14.59 -13.78 -5.54
CA TYR A 92 13.58 -12.94 -4.91
C TYR A 92 13.40 -13.33 -3.46
N VAL A 93 13.69 -12.39 -2.56
CA VAL A 93 13.47 -12.51 -1.12
C VAL A 93 12.30 -11.62 -0.76
N VAL A 94 11.24 -12.22 -0.24
CA VAL A 94 9.98 -11.53 -0.01
C VAL A 94 9.33 -11.99 1.29
N ASN A 95 8.60 -11.10 1.95
CA ASN A 95 7.76 -11.49 3.06
C ASN A 95 6.68 -12.51 2.63
N LYS A 96 6.43 -13.54 3.44
CA LYS A 96 5.50 -14.64 3.16
C LYS A 96 4.08 -14.17 2.82
N TYR A 97 3.60 -13.10 3.44
CA TYR A 97 2.29 -12.54 3.14
C TYR A 97 2.24 -11.96 1.73
N LEU A 98 3.28 -11.22 1.32
CA LEU A 98 3.41 -10.72 -0.05
C LEU A 98 3.56 -11.86 -1.06
N TRP A 99 4.33 -12.90 -0.73
CA TRP A 99 4.43 -14.08 -1.59
C TRP A 99 3.08 -14.78 -1.79
N THR A 100 2.28 -14.87 -0.74
CA THR A 100 0.93 -15.45 -0.82
C THR A 100 0.04 -14.62 -1.73
N TRP A 101 0.17 -13.29 -1.64
CA TRP A 101 -0.48 -12.36 -2.57
C TRP A 101 0.01 -12.55 -4.01
N ASP A 102 1.32 -12.66 -4.24
CA ASP A 102 1.90 -12.87 -5.57
C ASP A 102 1.37 -14.15 -6.22
N ILE A 103 1.26 -15.25 -5.47
CA ILE A 103 0.67 -16.50 -5.95
C ILE A 103 -0.81 -16.30 -6.33
N LEU A 104 -1.57 -15.60 -5.49
CA LEU A 104 -2.99 -15.37 -5.73
C LEU A 104 -3.21 -14.49 -6.97
N VAL A 105 -2.44 -13.42 -7.12
CA VAL A 105 -2.47 -12.54 -8.31
C VAL A 105 -2.03 -13.31 -9.54
N THR A 106 -0.99 -14.13 -9.45
CA THR A 106 -0.53 -14.96 -10.56
C THR A 106 -1.61 -15.95 -11.00
N LYS A 107 -2.34 -16.57 -10.08
CA LYS A 107 -3.48 -17.45 -10.42
C LYS A 107 -4.63 -16.71 -11.11
N MET A 108 -4.84 -15.43 -10.79
CA MET A 108 -5.83 -14.60 -11.48
C MET A 108 -5.37 -14.25 -12.90
N ILE A 109 -4.13 -13.79 -13.06
CA ILE A 109 -3.54 -13.42 -14.35
C ILE A 109 -3.44 -14.65 -15.27
N LEU A 110 -2.91 -15.75 -14.75
CA LEU A 110 -2.67 -17.01 -15.44
C LEU A 110 -3.78 -18.03 -15.14
N SER A 111 -5.02 -17.56 -15.11
CA SER A 111 -6.18 -18.43 -14.92
C SER A 111 -6.33 -19.46 -16.03
N SER A 112 -7.07 -20.55 -15.79
CA SER A 112 -7.32 -21.62 -16.77
C SER A 112 -7.75 -21.13 -18.17
N PRO A 113 -8.67 -20.15 -18.32
CA PRO A 113 -9.01 -19.64 -19.65
C PRO A 113 -7.83 -18.91 -20.32
N VAL A 114 -7.03 -18.17 -19.57
CA VAL A 114 -5.83 -17.49 -20.11
C VAL A 114 -4.78 -18.52 -20.54
N LYS A 115 -4.56 -19.56 -19.73
CA LYS A 115 -3.69 -20.68 -20.10
C LYS A 115 -4.10 -21.32 -21.41
N TYR A 116 -5.40 -21.61 -21.59
CA TYR A 116 -5.93 -22.19 -22.81
C TYR A 116 -5.67 -21.30 -24.04
N VAL A 117 -5.89 -19.99 -23.92
CA VAL A 117 -5.66 -19.04 -25.02
C VAL A 117 -4.17 -18.96 -25.36
N LEU A 118 -3.29 -18.86 -24.37
CA LEU A 118 -1.85 -18.77 -24.57
C LEU A 118 -1.28 -20.03 -25.23
N LEU A 119 -1.63 -21.22 -24.74
CA LEU A 119 -1.16 -22.48 -25.33
C LEU A 119 -1.64 -22.65 -26.78
N LYS A 120 -2.89 -22.26 -27.08
CA LYS A 120 -3.39 -22.30 -28.45
C LYS A 120 -2.61 -21.37 -29.39
N LEU A 121 -2.22 -20.18 -28.92
CA LEU A 121 -1.39 -19.24 -29.70
C LEU A 121 0.03 -19.76 -29.91
N VAL A 122 0.59 -20.44 -28.90
CA VAL A 122 1.93 -21.04 -28.94
C VAL A 122 1.97 -22.22 -29.90
N HIS A 123 0.95 -23.08 -29.87
CA HIS A 123 0.79 -24.19 -30.81
C HIS A 123 0.72 -23.71 -32.26
N LEU A 124 0.02 -22.59 -32.51
CA LEU A 124 -0.02 -21.95 -33.84
C LEU A 124 1.32 -21.36 -34.30
N ARG A 125 2.26 -21.10 -33.37
CA ARG A 125 3.61 -20.58 -33.67
C ARG A 125 4.68 -21.68 -33.79
N GLY A 126 4.32 -22.95 -33.56
CA GLY A 126 5.23 -24.09 -33.76
C GLY A 126 6.29 -24.27 -32.68
N PHE A 127 6.02 -23.87 -31.43
CA PHE A 127 6.88 -24.24 -30.31
C PHE A 127 6.74 -25.73 -29.97
N GLU A 128 7.87 -26.42 -29.77
CA GLU A 128 7.91 -27.87 -29.55
C GLU A 128 7.62 -28.28 -28.09
N ASP A 129 7.90 -27.41 -27.11
CA ASP A 129 7.68 -27.69 -25.68
C ASP A 129 6.70 -26.69 -25.03
N GLU A 130 5.43 -27.09 -24.94
CA GLU A 130 4.37 -26.32 -24.29
C GLU A 130 4.57 -26.19 -22.77
N THR A 131 5.29 -27.14 -22.15
CA THR A 131 5.50 -27.16 -20.70
C THR A 131 6.58 -26.16 -20.29
N GLU A 132 7.71 -26.16 -20.98
CA GLU A 132 8.80 -25.19 -20.79
C GLU A 132 8.29 -23.76 -21.01
N TYR A 133 7.54 -23.52 -22.09
CA TYR A 133 6.95 -22.21 -22.36
C TYR A 133 6.03 -21.73 -21.23
N TRP A 134 5.23 -22.65 -20.67
CA TRP A 134 4.34 -22.33 -19.57
C TRP A 134 5.10 -21.97 -18.29
N GLU A 135 6.16 -22.71 -17.97
CA GLU A 135 7.04 -22.42 -16.83
C GLU A 135 7.73 -21.06 -16.97
N ILE A 136 8.29 -20.77 -18.15
CA ILE A 136 8.89 -19.46 -18.45
C ILE A 136 7.86 -18.34 -18.30
N THR A 137 6.63 -18.55 -18.77
CA THR A 137 5.54 -17.58 -18.64
C THR A 137 5.19 -17.32 -17.18
N GLN A 138 5.09 -18.39 -16.37
CA GLN A 138 4.84 -18.28 -14.94
C GLN A 138 5.96 -17.53 -14.21
N GLU A 139 7.23 -17.89 -14.47
CA GLU A 139 8.37 -17.18 -13.90
C GLU A 139 8.39 -15.71 -14.32
N THR A 140 8.07 -15.41 -15.58
CA THR A 140 7.99 -14.03 -16.08
C THR A 140 6.98 -13.20 -15.30
N VAL A 141 5.76 -13.73 -15.08
CA VAL A 141 4.73 -13.03 -14.30
C VAL A 141 5.20 -12.80 -12.86
N HIS A 142 5.82 -13.81 -12.24
CA HIS A 142 6.37 -13.67 -10.90
C HIS A 142 7.50 -12.63 -10.81
N ILE A 143 8.36 -12.53 -11.83
CA ILE A 143 9.41 -11.50 -11.91
C ILE A 143 8.80 -10.11 -12.04
N VAL A 144 7.77 -9.94 -12.88
CA VAL A 144 7.07 -8.65 -13.01
C VAL A 144 6.45 -8.22 -11.68
N LEU A 145 5.81 -9.15 -10.95
CA LEU A 145 5.29 -8.90 -9.60
C LEU A 145 6.41 -8.57 -8.61
N ALA A 146 7.54 -9.28 -8.66
CA ALA A 146 8.69 -9.01 -7.82
C ALA A 146 9.26 -7.60 -8.05
N ILE A 147 9.37 -7.16 -9.31
CA ILE A 147 9.80 -5.80 -9.67
C ILE A 147 8.80 -4.77 -9.13
N PHE A 148 7.51 -5.00 -9.33
CA PHE A 148 6.45 -4.10 -8.88
C PHE A 148 6.45 -3.95 -7.35
N ASN A 149 6.48 -5.06 -6.61
CA ASN A 149 6.52 -5.07 -5.16
C ASN A 149 7.80 -4.42 -4.62
N THR A 150 8.95 -4.71 -5.24
CA THR A 150 10.23 -4.08 -4.85
C THR A 150 10.17 -2.57 -5.05
N SER A 151 9.56 -2.10 -6.15
CA SER A 151 9.39 -0.68 -6.46
C SER A 151 8.45 0.00 -5.46
N ILE A 152 7.29 -0.60 -5.18
CA ILE A 152 6.35 -0.10 -4.17
C ILE A 152 7.03 -0.02 -2.80
N PHE A 153 7.73 -1.08 -2.40
CA PHE A 153 8.43 -1.11 -1.13
C PHE A 153 9.45 0.03 -1.01
N HIS A 154 10.25 0.27 -2.06
CA HIS A 154 11.20 1.40 -2.08
C HIS A 154 10.49 2.76 -2.04
N VAL A 155 9.36 2.93 -2.73
CA VAL A 155 8.56 4.17 -2.68
C VAL A 155 8.01 4.40 -1.27
N ILE A 156 7.39 3.39 -0.66
CA ILE A 156 6.85 3.47 0.71
C ILE A 156 7.96 3.81 1.70
N MET A 157 9.07 3.07 1.66
CA MET A 157 10.22 3.34 2.52
C MET A 157 10.79 4.75 2.28
N GLY A 158 10.87 5.19 1.03
CA GLY A 158 11.29 6.54 0.68
C GLY A 158 10.38 7.63 1.27
N VAL A 159 9.06 7.45 1.19
CA VAL A 159 8.06 8.36 1.80
C VAL A 159 8.17 8.38 3.32
N LEU A 160 8.38 7.21 3.94
CA LEU A 160 8.52 7.09 5.40
C LEU A 160 9.81 7.76 5.90
N VAL A 161 10.95 7.47 5.27
CA VAL A 161 12.27 8.02 5.66
C VAL A 161 12.35 9.52 5.40
N SER A 162 11.82 9.99 4.27
CA SER A 162 11.81 11.42 3.93
C SER A 162 10.87 12.27 4.80
N ARG A 163 10.04 11.63 5.64
CA ARG A 163 8.99 12.29 6.44
C ARG A 163 8.03 13.12 5.59
N MET A 164 7.97 12.88 4.27
CA MET A 164 7.09 13.62 3.34
C MET A 164 5.62 13.50 3.71
N TRP A 165 5.24 12.39 4.34
CA TRP A 165 3.90 12.18 4.89
C TRP A 165 3.50 13.27 5.91
N MET A 166 4.44 13.86 6.67
CA MET A 166 4.12 14.97 7.58
C MET A 166 3.69 16.22 6.82
N PHE A 167 4.31 16.52 5.67
CA PHE A 167 3.87 17.63 4.82
C PHE A 167 2.50 17.38 4.20
N PHE A 168 2.18 16.12 3.87
CA PHE A 168 0.83 15.76 3.42
C PHE A 168 -0.20 15.96 4.53
N VAL A 169 0.09 15.49 5.76
CA VAL A 169 -0.80 15.71 6.92
C VAL A 169 -0.95 17.19 7.24
N VAL A 170 0.14 17.95 7.31
CA VAL A 170 0.12 19.39 7.55
C VAL A 170 -0.61 20.12 6.42
N GLY A 171 -0.38 19.74 5.16
CA GLY A 171 -1.07 20.31 3.99
C GLY A 171 -2.57 20.08 4.05
N VAL A 172 -3.01 18.85 4.34
CA VAL A 172 -4.43 18.53 4.53
C VAL A 172 -5.03 19.34 5.68
N VAL A 173 -4.32 19.42 6.82
CA VAL A 173 -4.76 20.21 7.97
C VAL A 173 -4.88 21.69 7.61
N LEU A 174 -3.90 22.29 6.92
CA LEU A 174 -3.92 23.69 6.50
C LEU A 174 -5.02 23.97 5.46
N THR A 175 -5.17 23.12 4.44
CA THR A 175 -6.22 23.25 3.42
C THR A 175 -7.61 23.06 4.02
N ILE A 176 -7.74 22.30 5.11
CA ILE A 176 -9.00 22.20 5.85
C ILE A 176 -9.20 23.43 6.76
N LEU A 177 -8.15 23.96 7.39
CA LEU A 177 -8.24 25.10 8.31
C LEU A 177 -8.48 26.44 7.61
N GLU A 178 -7.90 26.69 6.43
CA GLU A 178 -8.07 27.94 5.67
C GLU A 178 -9.55 28.27 5.33
N PRO A 179 -10.37 27.29 4.90
CA PRO A 179 -11.81 27.46 4.75
C PRO A 179 -12.53 27.80 6.06
N TRP A 180 -12.09 27.25 7.20
CA TRP A 180 -12.70 27.53 8.51
C TRP A 180 -12.44 28.96 8.97
N GLU A 181 -11.25 29.50 8.76
CA GLU A 181 -10.94 30.91 9.08
C GLU A 181 -11.87 31.85 8.29
N LYS A 182 -12.09 31.56 7.01
CA LYS A 182 -12.98 32.35 6.14
C LYS A 182 -14.46 32.21 6.48
N LEU A 183 -14.88 31.08 7.07
CA LEU A 183 -16.26 30.82 7.50
C LEU A 183 -16.56 31.30 8.94
N ALA A 184 -15.55 31.31 9.81
CA ALA A 184 -15.70 31.71 11.21
C ALA A 184 -16.11 33.18 11.36
N GLY A 185 -15.54 34.08 10.56
CA GLY A 185 -15.89 35.51 10.56
C GLY A 185 -17.38 35.77 10.28
N PRO A 186 -17.93 35.27 9.15
CA PRO A 186 -19.36 35.37 8.85
C PRO A 186 -20.28 34.74 9.91
N ILE A 187 -19.91 33.57 10.44
CA ILE A 187 -20.69 32.88 11.50
C ILE A 187 -20.69 33.69 12.80
N TRP A 188 -19.53 34.24 13.19
CA TRP A 188 -19.41 35.10 14.36
C TRP A 188 -20.23 36.39 14.22
N ASN A 189 -20.20 37.01 13.04
CA ASN A 189 -21.01 38.20 12.74
C ASN A 189 -22.51 37.89 12.78
N LEU A 190 -22.93 36.71 12.31
CA LEU A 190 -24.31 36.25 12.43
C LEU A 190 -24.71 36.06 13.89
N LEU A 191 -23.87 35.41 14.71
CA LEU A 191 -24.12 35.20 16.14
C LEU A 191 -24.16 36.52 16.93
N GLN A 192 -23.27 37.47 16.64
CA GLN A 192 -23.32 38.81 17.23
C GLN A 192 -24.56 39.57 16.79
N SER A 193 -24.95 39.47 15.51
CA SER A 193 -26.17 40.11 15.02
C SER A 193 -27.41 39.54 15.68
N ALA A 194 -27.45 38.24 15.98
CA ALA A 194 -28.56 37.57 16.66
C ALA A 194 -28.62 37.92 18.16
N ASN A 195 -27.47 38.09 18.83
CA ASN A 195 -27.41 38.48 20.25
C ASN A 195 -27.67 39.97 20.51
N ASN A 196 -27.53 40.84 19.49
CA ASN A 196 -27.81 42.28 19.60
C ASN A 196 -29.26 42.66 19.22
N VAL A 197 -30.14 41.69 18.97
CA VAL A 197 -31.58 41.90 18.83
C VAL A 197 -32.30 41.55 20.13
N PHE A 198 -31.89 42.18 21.24
CA PHE A 198 -32.70 42.41 22.44
C PHE A 198 -32.19 43.64 23.18
#